data_AF-A0A1Z5IBY6-F1
#
_entry.id   AF-A0A1Z5IBY6-F1
#
_cell.length_a   1.000
_cell.length_b   1.000
_cell.length_c   1.000
_cell.angle_alpha   90.00
_cell.angle_beta   90.00
_cell.angle_gamma   90.00
#
_symmetry.space_group_name_H-M   'P 1'
#
loop_
_entity.id
_entity.type
_entity.pdbx_description
1 polymer ?
#
loop_
_entity_poly.entity_id
_entity_poly.type
_entity_poly.pdbx_seq_one_letter_code
_entity_poly.pdbx_strand_id
1 'polypeptide(L)'
;MRYPRILSIVVILAVAVGIVLKLTSFGVGAPSSLVGTYSAASVPGRSGGVIVIDSRSITYTPSGYTAFKAKNLRWHKYGQYYRIRGQVAKNAYHSGYKIDNMYYRKANQLKYLTYDQYKENHHSFKGVTPFKLVGRR
;
A
#
# COMPACT_ATOMS: atom_id res chain seq x y z
N MET A 1 31.78 -39.65 13.14
CA MET A 1 30.60 -38.76 13.22
C MET A 1 31.05 -37.31 13.03
N ARG A 2 30.81 -36.70 11.85
CA ARG A 2 31.22 -35.33 11.49
C ARG A 2 29.98 -34.45 11.23
N TYR A 3 29.05 -34.39 12.19
CA TYR A 3 27.79 -33.62 12.05
C TYR A 3 27.74 -32.21 12.69
N PRO A 4 28.67 -31.73 13.54
CA PRO A 4 28.45 -30.44 14.22
C PRO A 4 28.70 -29.23 13.30
N ARG A 5 29.63 -29.34 12.34
CA ARG A 5 30.03 -28.19 11.48
C ARG A 5 28.98 -27.81 10.44
N ILE A 6 28.25 -28.79 9.90
CA ILE A 6 27.22 -28.54 8.88
C ILE A 6 26.01 -27.84 9.51
N LEU A 7 25.60 -28.26 10.71
CA LEU A 7 24.50 -27.61 11.44
C LEU A 7 24.82 -26.14 11.75
N SER A 8 26.05 -25.84 12.19
CA SER A 8 26.47 -24.45 12.49
C SER A 8 26.44 -23.55 11.25
N ILE A 9 26.85 -24.07 10.08
CA ILE A 9 26.83 -23.33 8.82
C ILE A 9 25.38 -23.02 8.38
N VAL A 10 24.47 -23.99 8.51
CA VAL A 10 23.04 -23.81 8.17
C VAL A 10 22.38 -22.76 9.07
N VAL A 11 22.68 -22.75 10.37
CA VAL A 11 22.14 -21.76 11.31
C VAL A 11 22.65 -20.35 10.99
N ILE A 12 23.94 -20.20 10.66
CA ILE A 12 24.52 -18.89 10.30
C ILE A 12 23.91 -18.37 8.98
N LEU A 13 23.71 -19.23 7.99
CA LEU A 13 23.05 -18.88 6.72
C LEU A 13 21.58 -18.47 6.94
N ALA A 14 20.84 -19.18 7.79
CA ALA A 14 19.45 -18.84 8.10
C ALA A 14 19.33 -17.49 8.83
N VAL A 15 20.24 -17.20 9.77
CA VAL A 15 20.31 -15.91 10.47
C VAL A 15 20.70 -14.79 9.52
N ALA A 16 21.66 -15.01 8.62
CA ALA A 16 22.06 -14.02 7.61
C ALA A 16 20.92 -13.68 6.65
N VAL A 17 20.16 -14.68 6.17
CA VAL A 17 18.97 -14.45 5.34
C VAL A 17 17.89 -13.68 6.11
N GLY A 18 17.66 -14.01 7.39
CA GLY A 18 16.74 -13.27 8.25
C GLY A 18 17.12 -11.79 8.47
N ILE A 19 18.42 -11.49 8.53
CA ILE A 19 18.95 -10.13 8.68
C ILE A 19 18.84 -9.35 7.36
N VAL A 20 19.13 -9.98 6.22
CA VAL A 20 19.01 -9.36 4.89
C VAL A 20 17.55 -9.01 4.56
N LEU A 21 16.60 -9.88 4.93
CA LEU A 21 15.15 -9.61 4.78
C LEU A 21 14.67 -8.43 5.64
N LYS A 22 15.29 -8.20 6.81
CA LYS A 22 15.00 -7.01 7.64
C LYS A 22 15.53 -5.71 7.02
N LEU A 23 16.61 -5.76 6.22
CA LEU A 23 17.27 -4.58 5.65
C LEU A 23 16.60 -4.09 4.36
N THR A 24 15.97 -4.96 3.57
CA THR A 24 15.09 -4.57 2.46
C THR A 24 13.66 -4.42 2.97
N SER A 25 13.42 -3.47 3.86
CA SER A 25 12.27 -3.41 4.79
C SER A 25 10.88 -3.14 4.19
N PHE A 26 10.64 -3.48 2.92
CA PHE A 26 9.31 -3.44 2.35
C PHE A 26 8.64 -4.81 2.46
N GLY A 27 7.55 -4.88 3.23
CA GLY A 27 6.63 -6.00 3.19
C GLY A 27 6.03 -6.15 1.79
N VAL A 28 5.69 -7.38 1.41
CA VAL A 28 5.04 -7.68 0.12
C VAL A 28 3.53 -7.56 0.27
N GLY A 29 2.86 -6.98 -0.73
CA GLY A 29 1.40 -6.87 -0.77
C GLY A 29 0.85 -5.57 -0.19
N ALA A 30 -0.39 -5.61 0.27
CA ALA A 30 -0.99 -4.57 1.09
C ALA A 30 -1.02 -5.03 2.56
N PRO A 31 -0.81 -4.13 3.54
CA PRO A 31 -1.01 -4.45 4.96
C PRO A 31 -2.46 -4.91 5.21
N SER A 32 -2.64 -5.99 5.97
CA SER A 32 -3.98 -6.53 6.31
C SER A 32 -4.88 -5.48 6.99
N SER A 33 -4.29 -4.59 7.78
CA SER A 33 -5.01 -3.48 8.41
C SER A 33 -5.59 -2.47 7.41
N LEU A 34 -5.21 -2.49 6.15
CA LEU A 34 -5.75 -1.62 5.09
C LEU A 34 -6.69 -2.36 4.14
N VAL A 35 -6.80 -3.68 4.24
CA VAL A 35 -7.66 -4.48 3.36
C VAL A 35 -9.13 -4.12 3.61
N GLY A 36 -9.87 -3.93 2.52
CA GLY A 36 -11.28 -3.57 2.53
C GLY A 36 -11.72 -2.77 1.31
N THR A 37 -13.02 -2.50 1.26
CA THR A 37 -13.65 -1.65 0.24
C THR A 37 -14.03 -0.33 0.87
N TYR A 38 -13.59 0.77 0.26
CA TYR A 38 -13.81 2.13 0.73
C TYR A 38 -14.48 2.97 -0.35
N SER A 39 -15.40 3.86 0.02
CA SER A 39 -16.12 4.73 -0.90
C SER A 39 -16.11 6.18 -0.42
N ALA A 40 -16.04 7.10 -1.37
CA ALA A 40 -16.22 8.52 -1.16
C ALA A 40 -17.23 9.06 -2.19
N ALA A 41 -18.17 9.88 -1.74
CA ALA A 41 -19.06 10.60 -2.63
C ALA A 41 -18.28 11.68 -3.40
N SER A 42 -18.70 11.95 -4.63
CA SER A 42 -18.21 13.11 -5.38
C SER A 42 -18.72 14.39 -4.72
N VAL A 43 -17.86 15.39 -4.63
CA VAL A 43 -18.21 16.74 -4.16
C VAL A 43 -17.75 17.76 -5.19
N PRO A 44 -18.32 18.98 -5.23
CA PRO A 44 -17.87 20.01 -6.17
C PRO A 44 -16.34 20.20 -6.13
N GLY A 45 -15.69 20.08 -7.29
CA GLY A 45 -14.23 20.16 -7.43
C GLY A 45 -13.43 18.92 -7.01
N ARG A 46 -14.07 17.81 -6.58
CA ARG A 46 -13.39 16.54 -6.27
C ARG A 46 -14.21 15.33 -6.70
N SER A 47 -13.63 14.52 -7.57
CA SER A 47 -14.22 13.23 -7.93
C SER A 47 -14.17 12.28 -6.75
N GLY A 48 -15.33 11.71 -6.41
CA GLY A 48 -15.43 10.58 -5.48
C GLY A 48 -14.97 9.29 -6.15
N GLY A 49 -15.31 8.16 -5.55
CA GLY A 49 -15.06 6.86 -6.14
C GLY A 49 -14.93 5.74 -5.11
N VAL A 50 -14.50 4.59 -5.60
CA VAL A 50 -14.33 3.38 -4.79
C VAL A 50 -12.86 2.96 -4.82
N ILE A 51 -12.30 2.67 -3.63
CA ILE A 51 -11.00 2.04 -3.46
C ILE A 51 -11.20 0.64 -2.90
N VAL A 52 -10.71 -0.36 -3.61
CA VAL A 52 -10.64 -1.75 -3.13
C VAL A 52 -9.18 -2.09 -2.87
N ILE A 53 -8.86 -2.38 -1.61
CA ILE A 53 -7.53 -2.82 -1.19
C ILE A 53 -7.62 -4.31 -0.86
N ASP A 54 -6.97 -5.13 -1.68
CA ASP A 54 -6.75 -6.55 -1.42
C ASP A 54 -5.29 -6.78 -1.04
N SER A 55 -4.96 -7.96 -0.52
CA SER A 55 -3.60 -8.31 -0.10
C SER A 55 -2.55 -8.18 -1.21
N ARG A 56 -2.95 -8.22 -2.49
CA ARG A 56 -2.05 -8.19 -3.66
C ARG A 56 -2.28 -7.03 -4.63
N SER A 57 -3.35 -6.25 -4.45
CA SER A 57 -3.67 -5.17 -5.37
C SER A 57 -4.47 -4.05 -4.73
N ILE A 58 -4.31 -2.85 -5.26
CA ILE A 58 -5.16 -1.70 -4.95
C ILE A 58 -5.85 -1.30 -6.23
N THR A 59 -7.18 -1.25 -6.21
CA THR A 59 -7.99 -0.79 -7.34
C THR A 59 -8.69 0.50 -6.94
N TYR A 60 -8.50 1.57 -7.71
CA TYR A 60 -9.23 2.82 -7.55
C TYR A 60 -10.10 3.05 -8.77
N THR A 61 -11.40 3.23 -8.56
CA THR A 61 -12.37 3.56 -9.61
C THR A 61 -12.96 4.93 -9.27
N PRO A 62 -12.46 6.01 -9.90
CA PRO A 62 -13.07 7.33 -9.76
C PRO A 62 -14.49 7.32 -10.34
N SER A 63 -15.39 8.11 -9.76
CA SER A 63 -16.77 8.23 -10.26
C SER A 63 -16.80 8.68 -11.73
N GLY A 64 -17.36 7.85 -12.62
CA GLY A 64 -17.45 8.14 -14.05
C GLY A 64 -16.20 7.83 -14.88
N TYR A 65 -15.19 7.17 -14.30
CA TYR A 65 -13.93 6.82 -14.97
C TYR A 65 -13.64 5.33 -14.91
N THR A 66 -12.71 4.89 -15.76
CA THR A 66 -12.18 3.53 -15.73
C THR A 66 -11.37 3.26 -14.45
N ALA A 67 -11.32 2.00 -14.05
CA ALA A 67 -10.59 1.58 -12.87
C ALA A 67 -9.07 1.54 -13.11
N PHE A 68 -8.32 2.02 -12.12
CA PHE A 68 -6.86 1.94 -12.04
C PHE A 68 -6.48 0.84 -11.08
N LYS A 69 -5.83 -0.21 -11.59
CA LYS A 69 -5.40 -1.36 -10.77
C LYS A 69 -3.89 -1.40 -10.63
N ALA A 70 -3.41 -1.20 -9.40
CA ALA A 70 -2.02 -1.38 -9.01
C ALA A 70 -1.77 -2.81 -8.53
N LYS A 71 -0.65 -3.39 -8.98
CA LYS A 71 -0.12 -4.71 -8.60
C LYS A 71 1.33 -4.59 -8.15
N ASN A 72 1.97 -5.71 -7.81
CA ASN A 72 3.35 -5.79 -7.35
C ASN A 72 3.61 -4.88 -6.15
N LEU A 73 2.65 -4.89 -5.21
CA LEU A 73 2.65 -3.99 -4.08
C LEU A 73 3.80 -4.30 -3.12
N ARG A 74 4.44 -3.24 -2.65
CA ARG A 74 5.47 -3.26 -1.62
C ARG A 74 5.14 -2.19 -0.61
N TRP A 75 5.11 -2.52 0.68
CA TRP A 75 4.70 -1.59 1.73
C TRP A 75 5.73 -1.45 2.84
N HIS A 76 5.81 -0.27 3.44
CA HIS A 76 6.62 -0.02 4.63
C HIS A 76 5.78 0.74 5.66
N LYS A 77 5.90 0.39 6.94
CA LYS A 77 5.17 1.04 8.02
C LYS A 77 5.96 2.24 8.56
N TYR A 78 5.33 3.40 8.58
CA TYR A 78 5.87 4.66 9.10
C TYR A 78 5.02 5.12 10.28
N GLY A 79 5.33 4.65 11.49
CA GLY A 79 4.52 4.90 12.67
C GLY A 79 3.09 4.38 12.49
N GLN A 80 2.10 5.29 12.43
CA GLN A 80 0.69 4.99 12.18
C GLN A 80 0.30 4.94 10.69
N TYR A 81 1.24 5.23 9.79
CA TYR A 81 1.02 5.30 8.34
C TYR A 81 1.65 4.11 7.63
N TYR A 82 1.21 3.87 6.39
CA TYR A 82 1.83 2.90 5.50
C TYR A 82 2.19 3.55 4.18
N ARG A 83 3.47 3.48 3.80
CA ARG A 83 3.91 3.80 2.44
C ARG A 83 3.71 2.58 1.57
N ILE A 84 3.00 2.68 0.46
CA ILE A 84 2.80 1.58 -0.49
C ILE A 84 3.26 2.02 -1.87
N ARG A 85 4.12 1.20 -2.47
CA ARG A 85 4.59 1.32 -3.84
C ARG A 85 4.02 0.17 -4.68
N GLY A 86 3.83 0.40 -5.96
CA GLY A 86 3.29 -0.59 -6.88
C GLY A 86 3.33 -0.14 -8.33
N GLN A 87 2.81 -0.97 -9.23
CA GLN A 87 2.74 -0.68 -10.66
C GLN A 87 1.29 -0.75 -11.13
N VAL A 88 0.79 0.34 -11.70
CA VAL A 88 -0.48 0.38 -12.41
C VAL A 88 -0.26 -0.13 -13.84
N ALA A 89 -1.12 -1.05 -14.26
CA ALA A 89 -1.09 -1.58 -15.62
C ALA A 89 -1.54 -0.52 -16.63
N LYS A 90 -0.94 -0.54 -17.82
CA LYS A 90 -1.43 0.24 -18.97
C LYS A 90 -2.88 -0.15 -19.27
N ASN A 91 -3.69 0.84 -19.63
CA ASN A 91 -5.02 0.61 -20.20
C ASN A 91 -5.19 1.45 -21.49
N ALA A 92 -6.39 1.49 -22.05
CA ALA A 92 -6.67 2.22 -23.30
C ALA A 92 -6.48 3.75 -23.17
N TYR A 93 -6.53 4.30 -21.95
CA TYR A 93 -6.54 5.74 -21.70
C TYR A 93 -5.25 6.25 -21.03
N HIS A 94 -4.49 5.36 -20.39
CA HIS A 94 -3.31 5.72 -19.61
C HIS A 94 -2.17 4.73 -19.84
N SER A 95 -0.95 5.27 -20.00
CA SER A 95 0.27 4.49 -19.88
C SER A 95 0.37 3.89 -18.48
N GLY A 96 1.00 2.71 -18.36
CA GLY A 96 1.26 2.14 -17.05
C GLY A 96 2.26 3.00 -16.29
N TYR A 97 2.04 3.21 -14.99
CA TYR A 97 2.89 4.06 -14.15
C TYR A 97 3.13 3.44 -12.76
N LYS A 98 4.19 3.90 -12.10
CA LYS A 98 4.48 3.50 -10.72
C LYS A 98 3.67 4.36 -9.76
N ILE A 99 3.13 3.75 -8.71
CA ILE A 99 2.54 4.46 -7.59
C ILE A 99 3.52 4.46 -6.41
N ASP A 100 3.52 5.55 -5.66
CA ASP A 100 4.18 5.69 -4.36
C ASP A 100 3.30 6.57 -3.49
N ASN A 101 2.50 5.93 -2.63
CA ASN A 101 1.44 6.58 -1.88
C ASN A 101 1.59 6.33 -0.38
N MET A 102 1.15 7.30 0.42
CA MET A 102 0.99 7.16 1.86
C MET A 102 -0.47 6.89 2.18
N TYR A 103 -0.72 5.89 3.02
CA TYR A 103 -2.04 5.49 3.50
C TYR A 103 -2.14 5.67 5.01
N TYR A 104 -3.28 6.18 5.45
CA TYR A 104 -3.66 6.29 6.84
C TYR A 104 -5.08 5.74 7.02
N ARG A 105 -5.23 4.73 7.87
CA ARG A 105 -6.55 4.23 8.28
C ARG A 105 -6.77 4.52 9.75
N LYS A 106 -7.89 5.15 10.05
CA LYS A 106 -8.40 5.32 11.42
C LYS A 106 -9.85 4.85 11.46
N ALA A 107 -10.12 3.81 12.25
CA ALA A 107 -11.43 3.15 12.30
C ALA A 107 -11.95 2.80 10.88
N ASN A 108 -13.10 3.37 10.50
CA ASN A 108 -13.76 3.15 9.22
C ASN A 108 -13.40 4.20 8.16
N GLN A 109 -12.33 4.97 8.36
CA GLN A 109 -11.88 5.98 7.42
C GLN A 109 -10.50 5.63 6.87
N LEU A 110 -10.35 5.75 5.55
CA LEU A 110 -9.10 5.65 4.84
C LEU A 110 -8.78 6.99 4.20
N LYS A 111 -7.57 7.48 4.40
CA LYS A 111 -7.00 8.63 3.70
C LYS A 111 -5.77 8.17 2.96
N TYR A 112 -5.52 8.72 1.79
CA TYR A 112 -4.27 8.50 1.08
C TYR A 112 -3.83 9.77 0.35
N LEU A 113 -2.53 9.87 0.10
CA LEU A 113 -1.86 10.91 -0.68
C LEU A 113 -0.74 10.25 -1.48
N THR A 114 -0.25 10.90 -2.54
CA THR A 114 1.06 10.53 -3.07
C THR A 114 2.13 10.81 -2.00
N TYR A 115 3.27 10.12 -2.06
CA TYR A 115 4.35 10.35 -1.10
C TYR A 115 4.90 11.77 -1.17
N ASP A 116 4.91 12.38 -2.36
CA ASP A 116 5.32 13.78 -2.54
C ASP A 116 4.32 14.75 -1.90
N GLN A 117 3.01 14.56 -2.13
CA GLN A 117 1.97 15.34 -1.45
C GLN A 117 2.04 15.20 0.07
N TYR A 118 2.38 14.01 0.57
CA TYR A 118 2.56 13.79 2.00
C TYR A 118 3.73 14.60 2.58
N LYS A 119 4.86 14.70 1.85
CA LYS A 119 5.99 15.56 2.25
C LYS A 119 5.61 17.03 2.20
N GLU A 120 4.98 17.48 1.12
CA GLU A 120 4.52 18.87 0.94
C GLU A 120 3.51 19.27 2.03
N ASN A 121 2.64 18.35 2.44
CA ASN A 121 1.68 18.56 3.53
C ASN A 121 2.29 18.33 4.92
N HIS A 122 3.58 18.60 5.10
CA HIS A 122 4.32 18.48 6.37
C HIS A 122 4.09 17.14 7.10
N HIS A 123 4.14 16.03 6.37
CA HIS A 123 3.96 14.69 6.91
C HIS A 123 2.58 14.45 7.56
N SER A 124 1.53 15.11 7.04
CA SER A 124 0.17 15.09 7.58
C SER A 124 -0.91 14.68 6.56
N PHE A 125 -2.05 14.24 7.10
CA PHE A 125 -3.30 13.98 6.37
C PHE A 125 -4.39 15.01 6.70
N LYS A 126 -4.01 16.15 7.27
CA LYS A 126 -4.93 17.27 7.52
C LYS A 126 -5.50 17.77 6.18
N GLY A 127 -6.81 18.04 6.14
CA GLY A 127 -7.50 18.50 4.92
C GLY A 127 -7.78 17.42 3.86
N VAL A 128 -7.27 16.20 4.03
CA VAL A 128 -7.53 15.08 3.12
C VAL A 128 -8.90 14.48 3.40
N THR A 129 -9.76 14.48 2.36
CA THR A 129 -11.09 13.87 2.42
C THR A 129 -10.96 12.35 2.62
N PRO A 130 -11.61 11.76 3.63
CA PRO A 130 -11.54 10.32 3.85
C PRO A 130 -12.51 9.56 2.93
N PHE A 131 -12.09 8.37 2.52
CA PHE A 131 -12.98 7.32 2.05
C PHE A 131 -13.53 6.54 3.25
N LYS A 132 -14.82 6.22 3.23
CA LYS A 132 -15.49 5.46 4.29
C LYS A 132 -15.49 3.97 3.94
N LEU A 133 -15.19 3.12 4.91
CA LEU A 133 -15.25 1.67 4.77
C LEU A 133 -16.71 1.24 4.54
N VAL A 134 -16.96 0.47 3.49
CA VAL A 134 -18.29 -0.04 3.12
C VAL A 134 -18.40 -1.54 3.38
N GLY A 135 -17.27 -2.27 3.40
CA GLY A 135 -17.23 -3.68 3.76
C GLY A 135 -15.81 -4.16 4.05
N ARG A 136 -15.70 -5.16 4.94
CA ARG A 136 -14.50 -5.98 5.09
C ARG A 136 -14.72 -7.24 4.25
N ARG A 137 -13.77 -7.54 3.36
CA ARG A 137 -13.71 -8.85 2.70
C ARG A 137 -13.09 -9.86 3.63
#